data_AF-A0A1G4QWM9-F1
#
_entry.id   AF-A0A1G4QWM9-F1
#
_cell.length_a   1.000
_cell.length_b   1.000
_cell.length_c   1.000
_cell.angle_alpha   90.00
_cell.angle_beta   90.00
_cell.angle_gamma   90.00
#
_symmetry.space_group_name_H-M   'P 1'
#
loop_
_entity.id
_entity.type
_entity.pdbx_description
1 polymer ?
#
loop_
_entity_poly.entity_id
_entity_poly.type
_entity_poly.pdbx_seq_one_letter_code
_entity_poly.pdbx_strand_id
1 'polypeptide(L)'
;MKDVFKLIGLYALIYIVYSALFVGLFHTGFLGGMEVLMYRGIVFIIITGILSAVTMAVVRRFWSFISIRDIIMMFVIFCCVNMVLFTLIPVTVERSVSVFMLSYMDENSDQSFTEEDVQEIFTSKYVVDYGAFEKRFDEQIATGTLVDNGDGTYSITDSGRRIVSMFRMVADWFNTDKRLVYPNEN
;
A
#
# COMPACT_ATOMS: atom_id res chain seq x y z
N MET A 1 -8.91 19.93 31.95
CA MET A 1 -9.86 19.01 31.25
C MET A 1 -10.45 19.62 29.98
N LYS A 2 -11.12 20.78 30.03
CA LYS A 2 -11.74 21.39 28.82
C LYS A 2 -10.77 21.60 27.65
N ASP A 3 -9.53 22.04 27.92
CA ASP A 3 -8.55 22.28 26.85
C ASP A 3 -7.93 21.00 26.28
N VAL A 4 -7.90 19.91 27.06
CA VAL A 4 -7.50 18.58 26.58
C VAL A 4 -8.52 18.03 25.60
N PHE A 5 -9.82 18.15 25.91
CA PHE A 5 -10.89 17.73 24.99
C PHE A 5 -10.89 18.55 23.70
N LYS A 6 -10.65 19.86 23.78
CA LYS A 6 -10.48 20.71 22.58
C LYS A 6 -9.29 20.28 21.74
N LEU A 7 -8.16 19.96 22.36
CA LEU A 7 -6.97 19.49 21.67
C LEU A 7 -7.26 18.17 20.95
N ILE A 8 -7.80 17.16 21.65
CA ILE A 8 -8.16 15.86 21.05
C ILE A 8 -9.15 16.05 19.89
N GLY A 9 -10.18 16.88 20.08
CA GLY A 9 -11.15 17.18 19.02
C GLY A 9 -10.51 17.82 17.80
N LEU A 10 -9.53 18.71 18.01
CA LEU A 10 -8.78 19.34 16.92
C LEU A 10 -7.89 18.32 16.17
N TYR A 11 -7.18 17.45 16.89
CA TYR A 11 -6.41 16.35 16.28
C TYR A 11 -7.31 15.44 15.43
N ALA A 12 -8.44 15.02 15.98
CA ALA A 12 -9.39 14.16 15.28
C ALA A 12 -9.96 14.85 14.03
N LEU A 13 -10.32 16.13 14.14
CA LEU A 13 -10.84 16.91 13.01
C LEU A 13 -9.80 17.04 11.89
N ILE A 14 -8.57 17.47 12.22
CA ILE A 14 -7.49 17.61 11.25
C ILE A 14 -7.20 16.24 10.62
N TYR A 15 -7.09 15.19 11.43
CA TYR A 15 -6.87 13.83 10.93
C TYR A 15 -7.94 13.41 9.91
N ILE A 16 -9.22 13.53 10.24
CA ILE A 16 -10.33 13.12 9.35
C ILE A 16 -10.28 13.92 8.04
N VAL A 17 -10.11 15.24 8.10
CA VAL A 17 -10.07 16.11 6.92
C VAL A 17 -8.90 15.73 6.01
N TYR A 18 -7.71 15.53 6.56
CA TYR A 18 -6.53 15.20 5.77
C TYR A 18 -6.50 13.74 5.29
N SER A 19 -7.12 12.80 6.02
CA SER A 19 -7.33 11.44 5.55
C SER A 19 -8.35 11.40 4.39
N ALA A 20 -9.41 12.21 4.45
CA ALA A 20 -10.33 12.37 3.32
C ALA A 20 -9.62 12.99 2.10
N LEU A 21 -8.77 14.00 2.31
CA LEU A 21 -7.93 14.56 1.25
C LEU A 21 -6.98 13.52 0.66
N PHE A 22 -6.33 12.71 1.50
CA PHE A 22 -5.46 11.62 1.07
C PHE A 22 -6.18 10.62 0.15
N VAL A 23 -7.40 10.20 0.52
CA VAL A 23 -8.23 9.33 -0.33
C VAL A 23 -8.67 10.07 -1.61
N GLY A 24 -9.02 11.35 -1.50
CA GLY A 24 -9.39 12.19 -2.63
C GLY A 24 -8.28 12.33 -3.68
N LEU A 25 -7.01 12.37 -3.27
CA LEU A 25 -5.87 12.50 -4.20
C LEU A 25 -5.82 11.35 -5.22
N PHE A 26 -6.20 10.13 -4.85
CA PHE A 26 -6.25 8.99 -5.78
C PHE A 26 -7.24 9.18 -6.93
N HIS A 27 -8.22 10.07 -6.79
CA HIS A 27 -9.23 10.34 -7.83
C HIS A 27 -8.83 11.47 -8.78
N THR A 28 -7.76 12.21 -8.49
CA THR A 28 -7.43 13.48 -9.20
C THR A 28 -6.44 13.31 -10.35
N GLY A 29 -6.01 12.08 -10.67
CA GLY A 29 -4.96 11.82 -11.67
C GLY A 29 -3.57 12.36 -11.29
N PHE A 30 -3.45 13.00 -10.13
CA PHE A 30 -2.19 13.49 -9.57
C PHE A 30 -1.21 12.32 -9.40
N LEU A 31 0.01 12.45 -9.92
CA LEU A 31 1.00 11.35 -9.97
C LEU A 31 0.54 10.10 -10.73
N GLY A 32 -0.31 10.25 -11.76
CA GLY A 32 -0.76 9.16 -12.62
C GLY A 32 0.36 8.37 -13.31
N GLY A 33 1.55 8.97 -13.49
CA GLY A 33 2.72 8.31 -14.04
C GLY A 33 3.45 7.36 -13.06
N MET A 34 3.04 7.30 -11.78
CA MET A 34 3.50 6.27 -10.86
C MET A 34 2.53 5.09 -10.89
N GLU A 35 2.92 4.04 -11.60
CA GLU A 35 2.12 2.81 -11.76
C GLU A 35 2.05 1.99 -10.47
N VAL A 36 3.12 2.03 -9.65
CA VAL A 36 3.17 1.32 -8.37
C VAL A 36 2.30 2.04 -7.33
N LEU A 37 1.12 1.47 -7.02
CA LEU A 37 0.16 2.04 -6.07
C LEU A 37 0.80 2.35 -4.71
N MET A 38 1.65 1.45 -4.21
CA MET A 38 2.32 1.60 -2.92
C MET A 38 3.17 2.88 -2.86
N TYR A 39 3.97 3.15 -3.89
CA TYR A 39 4.83 4.33 -3.95
C TYR A 39 4.01 5.61 -4.06
N ARG A 40 2.96 5.59 -4.89
CA ARG A 40 2.04 6.72 -5.01
C ARG A 40 1.38 7.05 -3.67
N GLY A 41 0.93 6.03 -2.94
CA GLY A 41 0.33 6.21 -1.62
C GLY A 41 1.29 6.75 -0.58
N ILE A 42 2.56 6.29 -0.55
CA ILE A 42 3.58 6.83 0.35
C ILE A 42 3.79 8.33 0.10
N VAL A 43 3.88 8.75 -1.15
CA VAL A 43 4.03 10.17 -1.51
C VAL A 43 2.81 10.98 -1.06
N PHE A 44 1.60 10.47 -1.29
CA PHE A 44 0.38 11.15 -0.83
C PHE A 44 0.29 11.24 0.69
N ILE A 45 0.68 10.21 1.44
CA ILE A 45 0.73 10.23 2.90
C ILE A 45 1.71 11.31 3.39
N ILE A 46 2.90 11.39 2.78
CA ILE A 46 3.89 12.41 3.15
C ILE A 46 3.34 13.82 2.86
N ILE A 47 2.77 14.05 1.67
CA ILE A 47 2.22 15.35 1.29
C ILE A 47 1.09 15.76 2.24
N THR A 48 0.10 14.89 2.44
CA THR A 48 -1.05 15.18 3.30
C THR A 48 -0.66 15.26 4.78
N GLY A 49 0.33 14.49 5.21
CA GLY A 49 0.93 14.59 6.53
C GLY A 49 1.59 15.94 6.75
N ILE A 50 2.41 16.42 5.81
CA ILE A 50 3.02 17.76 5.88
C ILE A 50 1.94 18.84 5.94
N LEU A 51 0.91 18.74 5.10
CA LEU A 51 -0.20 19.70 5.13
C LEU A 51 -0.95 19.68 6.46
N SER A 52 -1.16 18.50 7.07
CA SER A 52 -1.79 18.37 8.38
C SER A 52 -0.97 19.06 9.49
N ALA A 53 0.36 18.94 9.44
CA ALA A 53 1.28 19.58 10.37
C ALA A 53 1.35 21.10 10.16
N VAL A 54 1.36 21.56 8.92
CA VAL A 54 1.29 23.00 8.59
C VAL A 54 -0.01 23.60 9.11
N THR A 55 -1.14 22.92 8.95
CA THR A 55 -2.42 23.38 9.49
C THR A 55 -2.41 23.43 11.01
N MET A 56 -1.83 22.42 11.68
CA MET A 56 -1.61 22.44 13.13
C MET A 56 -0.75 23.64 13.56
N ALA A 57 0.27 23.99 12.78
CA ALA A 57 1.13 25.15 13.03
C ALA A 57 0.41 26.49 12.81
N VAL A 58 -0.51 26.57 11.84
CA VAL A 58 -1.35 27.76 11.63
C VAL A 58 -2.34 27.92 12.77
N VAL A 59 -3.01 26.86 13.21
CA VAL A 59 -3.97 26.91 14.33
C VAL A 59 -3.27 27.30 15.63
N ARG A 60 -2.02 26.86 15.84
CA ARG A 60 -1.17 27.30 16.96
C ARG A 60 -1.03 28.82 17.05
N ARG A 61 -1.01 29.53 15.93
CA ARG A 61 -0.94 31.01 15.93
C ARG A 61 -2.16 31.65 16.58
N PHE A 62 -3.32 31.00 16.48
CA PHE A 62 -4.57 31.48 17.05
C PHE A 62 -4.75 31.00 18.50
N TRP A 63 -4.32 29.78 18.81
CA TRP A 63 -4.57 29.13 20.11
C TRP A 63 -3.27 28.77 20.82
N SER A 64 -2.98 29.49 21.92
CA SER A 64 -1.71 29.44 22.66
C SER A 64 -1.42 28.14 23.42
N PHE A 65 -2.40 27.24 23.53
CA PHE A 65 -2.23 25.95 24.21
C PHE A 65 -1.57 24.86 23.35
N ILE A 66 -1.31 25.14 22.06
CA ILE A 66 -0.68 24.19 21.12
C ILE A 66 0.84 24.34 21.17
N SER A 67 1.54 23.23 21.39
CA SER A 67 3.01 23.15 21.43
C SER A 67 3.60 22.78 20.08
N ILE A 68 4.92 22.99 19.91
CA ILE A 68 5.66 22.46 18.74
C ILE A 68 5.59 20.93 18.71
N ARG A 69 5.55 20.30 19.89
CA ARG A 69 5.37 18.86 20.04
C ARG A 69 4.10 18.38 19.35
N ASP A 70 3.03 19.17 19.38
CA ASP A 70 1.77 18.78 18.77
C ASP A 70 1.83 18.75 17.25
N ILE A 71 2.59 19.67 16.65
CA ILE A 71 2.80 19.72 15.20
C ILE A 71 3.54 18.46 14.73
N ILE A 72 4.60 18.08 15.45
CA ILE A 72 5.39 16.88 15.15
C ILE A 72 4.55 15.62 15.36
N MET A 73 3.81 15.54 16.47
CA MET A 73 2.94 14.41 16.78
C MET A 73 1.83 14.28 15.74
N MET A 74 1.24 15.38 15.26
CA MET A 74 0.24 15.36 14.19
C MET A 74 0.81 14.72 12.93
N PHE A 75 2.00 15.15 12.48
CA PHE A 75 2.67 14.55 11.32
C PHE A 75 2.91 13.05 11.51
N VAL A 76 3.54 12.67 12.64
CA VAL A 76 3.96 11.29 12.89
C VAL A 76 2.74 10.38 13.02
N ILE A 77 1.74 10.74 13.83
CA ILE A 77 0.52 9.96 14.00
C ILE A 77 -0.22 9.82 12.67
N PHE A 78 -0.36 10.92 11.92
CA PHE A 78 -1.01 10.89 10.62
C PHE A 78 -0.31 9.91 9.66
N CYS A 79 1.01 10.02 9.52
CA CYS A 79 1.79 9.16 8.64
C CYS A 79 1.72 7.70 9.09
N CYS A 80 1.90 7.40 10.38
CA CYS A 80 1.87 6.03 10.89
C CYS A 80 0.51 5.37 10.71
N VAL A 81 -0.58 6.04 11.11
CA VAL A 81 -1.92 5.46 11.02
C VAL A 81 -2.34 5.28 9.56
N ASN A 82 -2.16 6.30 8.72
CA ASN A 82 -2.52 6.16 7.30
C ASN A 82 -1.63 5.15 6.59
N MET A 83 -0.35 5.01 6.96
CA MET A 83 0.52 3.97 6.38
C MET A 83 0.00 2.57 6.71
N VAL A 84 -0.35 2.31 7.97
CA VAL A 84 -0.92 1.01 8.38
C VAL A 84 -2.25 0.74 7.70
N LEU A 85 -3.16 1.72 7.68
CA LEU A 85 -4.46 1.55 7.01
C LEU A 85 -4.29 1.34 5.50
N PHE A 86 -3.40 2.10 4.87
CA PHE A 86 -3.15 2.01 3.43
C PHE A 86 -2.54 0.67 3.02
N THR A 87 -1.56 0.17 3.78
CA THR A 87 -0.93 -1.12 3.48
C THR A 87 -1.85 -2.29 3.78
N LEU A 88 -2.63 -2.24 4.85
CA LEU A 88 -3.51 -3.35 5.24
C LEU A 88 -4.79 -3.44 4.43
N ILE A 89 -5.33 -2.31 3.94
CA ILE A 89 -6.62 -2.29 3.26
C ILE A 89 -6.41 -2.12 1.74
N PRO A 90 -6.14 -0.91 1.17
CA PRO A 90 -5.96 -0.73 -0.27
C PRO A 90 -4.93 -1.65 -0.92
N VAL A 91 -3.71 -1.72 -0.36
CA VAL A 91 -2.63 -2.50 -0.97
C VAL A 91 -2.94 -4.01 -0.92
N THR A 92 -3.57 -4.48 0.16
CA THR A 92 -4.04 -5.86 0.26
C THR A 92 -5.13 -6.16 -0.77
N VAL A 93 -6.13 -5.28 -0.94
CA VAL A 93 -7.20 -5.46 -1.94
C VAL A 93 -6.61 -5.57 -3.35
N GLU A 94 -5.61 -4.76 -3.68
CA GLU A 94 -4.97 -4.76 -4.99
C GLU A 94 -4.08 -5.99 -5.27
N ARG A 95 -3.68 -6.73 -4.22
CA ARG A 95 -2.70 -7.81 -4.31
C ARG A 95 -3.23 -9.18 -3.88
N SER A 96 -4.43 -9.24 -3.32
CA SER A 96 -4.97 -10.45 -2.71
C SER A 96 -5.74 -11.29 -3.71
N VAL A 97 -5.21 -12.48 -3.98
CA VAL A 97 -5.91 -13.52 -4.73
C VAL A 97 -7.21 -13.92 -4.02
N SER A 98 -7.23 -13.95 -2.68
CA SER A 98 -8.44 -14.27 -1.92
C SER A 98 -9.55 -13.24 -2.10
N VAL A 99 -9.21 -11.95 -2.17
CA VAL A 99 -10.20 -10.90 -2.45
C VAL A 99 -10.77 -11.10 -3.85
N PHE A 100 -9.93 -11.39 -4.85
CA PHE A 100 -10.40 -11.71 -6.20
C PHE A 100 -11.37 -12.91 -6.21
N MET A 101 -11.00 -14.04 -5.59
CA MET A 101 -11.83 -15.24 -5.58
C MET A 101 -13.19 -14.99 -4.91
N LEU A 102 -13.19 -14.33 -3.75
CA LEU A 102 -14.43 -14.01 -3.03
C LEU A 102 -15.31 -13.06 -3.83
N SER A 103 -14.74 -12.01 -4.43
CA SER A 103 -15.50 -11.07 -5.27
C SER A 103 -16.10 -11.77 -6.49
N TYR A 104 -15.35 -12.67 -7.14
CA TYR A 104 -15.87 -13.42 -8.30
C TYR A 104 -17.04 -14.32 -7.90
N MET A 105 -16.92 -15.05 -6.79
CA MET A 105 -17.98 -15.94 -6.31
C MET A 105 -19.20 -15.16 -5.80
N ASP A 106 -19.01 -13.97 -5.21
CA ASP A 106 -20.12 -13.10 -4.77
C ASP A 106 -20.90 -12.54 -5.97
N GLU A 107 -20.19 -12.11 -7.02
CA GLU A 107 -20.79 -11.66 -8.29
C GLU A 107 -21.53 -12.79 -9.04
N ASN A 108 -21.22 -14.06 -8.73
CA ASN A 108 -21.83 -15.25 -9.33
C ASN A 108 -22.44 -16.15 -8.23
N SER A 109 -23.06 -15.54 -7.21
CA SER A 109 -23.53 -16.23 -6.00
C SER A 109 -24.62 -17.28 -6.22
N ASP A 110 -25.25 -17.25 -7.39
CA ASP A 110 -26.21 -18.23 -7.89
C ASP A 110 -25.56 -19.50 -8.48
N GLN A 111 -24.24 -19.50 -8.68
CA GLN A 111 -23.47 -20.63 -9.17
C GLN A 111 -22.71 -21.33 -8.04
N SER A 112 -22.43 -22.62 -8.22
CA SER A 112 -21.54 -23.39 -7.36
C SER A 112 -20.29 -23.75 -8.13
N PHE A 113 -19.13 -23.60 -7.49
CA PHE A 113 -17.83 -23.82 -8.11
C PHE A 113 -17.12 -25.00 -7.45
N THR A 114 -16.49 -25.85 -8.25
CA THR A 114 -15.49 -26.80 -7.79
C THR A 114 -14.13 -26.12 -7.62
N GLU A 115 -13.18 -26.79 -6.98
CA GLU A 115 -11.81 -26.27 -6.85
C GLU A 115 -11.14 -26.09 -8.23
N GLU A 116 -11.39 -27.01 -9.16
CA GLU A 116 -10.90 -26.96 -10.54
C GLU A 116 -11.44 -25.74 -11.29
N ASP A 117 -12.74 -25.44 -11.13
CA ASP A 117 -13.36 -24.25 -11.73
C ASP A 117 -12.68 -22.98 -11.21
N VAL A 118 -12.46 -22.87 -9.90
CA VAL A 118 -11.81 -21.69 -9.29
C VAL A 118 -10.36 -21.53 -9.77
N GLN A 119 -9.63 -22.63 -9.94
CA GLN A 119 -8.25 -22.60 -10.47
C GLN A 119 -8.22 -22.12 -11.93
N GLU A 120 -9.16 -22.59 -12.75
CA GLU A 120 -9.30 -22.14 -14.14
C GLU A 120 -9.68 -20.65 -14.20
N ILE A 121 -10.61 -20.19 -13.38
CA ILE A 121 -11.01 -18.78 -13.27
C ILE A 121 -9.84 -17.90 -12.83
N PHE A 122 -9.06 -18.34 -11.84
CA PHE A 122 -7.85 -17.63 -11.42
C PHE A 122 -6.86 -17.46 -12.58
N THR A 123 -6.62 -18.51 -13.34
CA THR A 123 -5.64 -18.47 -14.43
C THR A 123 -6.16 -17.63 -15.60
N SER A 124 -7.37 -17.91 -16.09
CA SER A 124 -7.95 -17.23 -17.25
C SER A 124 -8.25 -15.76 -16.95
N LYS A 125 -8.89 -15.45 -15.83
CA LYS A 125 -9.39 -14.10 -15.56
C LYS A 125 -8.38 -13.23 -14.82
N TYR A 126 -7.81 -13.73 -13.73
CA TYR A 126 -6.90 -12.92 -12.92
C TYR A 126 -5.51 -12.83 -13.55
N VAL A 127 -4.93 -13.93 -13.99
CA VAL A 127 -3.59 -13.92 -14.59
C VAL A 127 -3.63 -13.34 -16.00
N VAL A 128 -4.46 -13.90 -16.89
CA VAL A 128 -4.47 -13.54 -18.31
C VAL A 128 -5.31 -12.28 -18.59
N ASP A 129 -6.62 -12.29 -18.34
CA ASP A 129 -7.49 -11.17 -18.75
C ASP A 129 -7.15 -9.85 -18.05
N TYR A 130 -6.85 -9.90 -16.74
CA TYR A 130 -6.51 -8.72 -15.95
C TYR A 130 -5.03 -8.33 -16.08
N GLY A 131 -4.22 -9.16 -16.75
CA GLY A 131 -2.78 -8.94 -16.90
C GLY A 131 -2.04 -8.84 -15.56
N ALA A 132 -2.47 -9.60 -14.55
CA ALA A 132 -1.92 -9.46 -13.20
C ALA A 132 -0.45 -9.90 -13.13
N PHE A 133 -0.03 -10.83 -13.99
CA PHE A 133 1.38 -11.20 -14.08
C PHE A 133 2.20 -10.06 -14.69
N GLU A 134 1.78 -9.57 -15.86
CA GLU A 134 2.43 -8.53 -16.65
C GLU A 134 2.62 -7.28 -15.80
N LYS A 135 1.56 -6.82 -15.14
CA LYS A 135 1.63 -5.68 -14.23
C LYS A 135 2.70 -5.86 -13.15
N ARG A 136 2.73 -7.03 -12.48
CA ARG A 136 3.69 -7.29 -11.40
C ARG A 136 5.11 -7.43 -11.92
N PHE A 137 5.27 -7.98 -13.11
CA PHE A 137 6.54 -8.13 -13.81
C PHE A 137 7.10 -6.77 -14.23
N ASP A 138 6.29 -5.91 -14.84
CA ASP A 138 6.65 -4.55 -15.23
C ASP A 138 7.00 -3.69 -14.00
N GLU A 139 6.30 -3.87 -12.88
CA GLU A 139 6.67 -3.24 -11.60
C GLU A 139 8.09 -3.66 -11.15
N GLN A 140 8.52 -4.91 -11.38
CA GLN A 140 9.89 -5.34 -11.05
C GLN A 140 10.94 -4.67 -11.96
N ILE A 141 10.62 -4.48 -13.24
CA ILE A 141 11.49 -3.75 -14.18
C ILE A 141 11.56 -2.27 -13.80
N ALA A 142 10.41 -1.64 -13.56
CA ALA A 142 10.32 -0.23 -13.16
C ALA A 142 11.03 0.06 -11.83
N THR A 143 11.07 -0.91 -10.92
CA THR A 143 11.81 -0.83 -9.65
C THR A 143 13.29 -1.16 -9.77
N GLY A 144 13.75 -1.63 -10.94
CA GLY A 144 15.15 -2.00 -11.20
C GLY A 144 15.59 -3.27 -10.48
N THR A 145 14.64 -4.14 -10.11
CA THR A 145 14.94 -5.44 -9.48
C THR A 145 15.16 -6.54 -10.51
N LEU A 146 14.53 -6.39 -11.68
CA LEU A 146 14.81 -7.16 -12.89
C LEU A 146 15.39 -6.25 -13.99
N VAL A 147 16.15 -6.84 -14.90
CA VAL A 147 16.65 -6.20 -16.11
C VAL A 147 16.34 -7.07 -17.32
N ASP A 148 15.90 -6.43 -18.41
CA ASP A 148 15.79 -7.04 -19.74
C ASP A 148 17.18 -7.10 -20.37
N ASN A 149 17.62 -8.28 -20.79
CA ASN A 149 18.93 -8.49 -21.39
C ASN A 149 18.95 -8.15 -22.90
N GLY A 150 17.81 -7.81 -23.52
CA GLY A 150 17.68 -7.38 -24.91
C GLY A 150 17.56 -8.53 -25.93
N ASP A 151 17.57 -9.78 -25.47
CA ASP A 151 17.39 -11.00 -26.26
C ASP A 151 16.08 -11.74 -25.89
N GLY A 152 15.18 -11.05 -25.16
CA GLY A 152 13.95 -11.64 -24.61
C GLY A 152 14.15 -12.40 -23.31
N THR A 153 15.36 -12.41 -22.74
CA THR A 153 15.64 -12.97 -21.42
C THR A 153 15.70 -11.89 -20.35
N TYR A 154 15.39 -12.26 -19.11
CA TYR A 154 15.41 -11.36 -17.97
C TYR A 154 16.31 -11.89 -16.86
N SER A 155 17.03 -10.98 -16.21
CA SER A 155 17.97 -11.30 -15.14
C SER A 155 17.67 -10.51 -13.88
N ILE A 156 17.94 -11.10 -12.70
CA ILE A 156 17.86 -10.39 -11.43
C ILE A 156 19.05 -9.44 -11.24
N THR A 157 18.79 -8.21 -10.81
CA THR A 157 19.84 -7.23 -10.52
C THR A 157 20.47 -7.44 -9.15
N ASP A 158 21.58 -6.76 -8.85
CA ASP A 158 22.14 -6.73 -7.49
C ASP A 158 21.15 -6.16 -6.47
N SER A 159 20.33 -5.19 -6.88
CA SER A 159 19.27 -4.63 -6.05
C SER A 159 18.21 -5.70 -5.73
N GLY A 160 17.76 -6.44 -6.75
CA GLY A 160 16.84 -7.56 -6.59
C GLY A 160 17.39 -8.62 -5.64
N ARG A 161 18.67 -9.00 -5.78
CA ARG A 161 19.33 -9.95 -4.88
C ARG A 161 19.34 -9.50 -3.42
N ARG A 162 19.58 -8.20 -3.16
CA ARG A 162 19.52 -7.64 -1.80
C ARG A 162 18.13 -7.72 -1.21
N ILE A 163 17.10 -7.42 -2.01
CA ILE A 163 15.70 -7.52 -1.59
C ILE A 163 15.34 -8.97 -1.24
N VAL A 164 15.74 -9.95 -2.06
CA VAL A 164 15.54 -11.38 -1.77
C VAL A 164 16.21 -11.78 -0.45
N SER A 165 17.44 -11.34 -0.20
CA SER A 165 18.16 -11.60 1.06
C SER A 165 17.41 -11.03 2.27
N MET A 166 16.91 -9.80 2.15
CA MET A 166 16.10 -9.16 3.19
C MET A 166 14.81 -9.95 3.47
N PHE A 167 14.09 -10.38 2.42
CA PHE A 167 12.86 -11.15 2.60
C PHE A 167 13.11 -12.53 3.21
N ARG A 168 14.22 -13.19 2.87
CA ARG A 168 14.64 -14.45 3.52
C ARG A 168 14.87 -14.26 5.01
N MET A 169 15.59 -13.20 5.40
CA MET A 169 15.81 -12.88 6.82
C MET A 169 14.49 -12.65 7.57
N VAL A 170 13.55 -11.91 6.97
CA VAL A 170 12.22 -11.70 7.57
C VAL A 170 11.46 -13.03 7.66
N ALA A 171 11.48 -13.85 6.60
CA ALA A 171 10.85 -15.16 6.60
C ALA A 171 11.43 -16.08 7.69
N ASP A 172 12.72 -15.97 7.99
CA ASP A 172 13.39 -16.68 9.09
C ASP A 172 12.92 -16.20 10.45
N TRP A 173 12.88 -14.89 10.66
CA TRP A 173 12.44 -14.31 11.93
C TRP A 173 10.98 -14.60 12.26
N PHE A 174 10.11 -14.55 11.26
CA PHE A 174 8.66 -14.75 11.44
C PHE A 174 8.19 -16.18 11.13
N ASN A 175 9.12 -17.09 10.78
CA ASN A 175 8.85 -18.48 10.42
C ASN A 175 7.71 -18.62 9.38
N THR A 176 7.78 -17.84 8.31
CA THR A 176 6.79 -17.89 7.23
C THR A 176 7.07 -19.05 6.28
N ASP A 177 6.12 -19.34 5.38
CA ASP A 177 6.29 -20.39 4.37
C ASP A 177 7.55 -20.18 3.53
N LYS A 178 8.52 -21.09 3.67
CA LYS A 178 9.83 -21.02 3.01
C LYS A 178 9.75 -21.24 1.51
N ARG A 179 8.71 -21.90 1.00
CA ARG A 179 8.52 -22.16 -0.43
C ARG A 179 8.46 -20.87 -1.24
N LEU A 180 8.03 -19.77 -0.62
CA LEU A 180 7.93 -18.45 -1.24
C LEU A 180 9.28 -17.75 -1.43
N VAL A 181 10.31 -18.12 -0.65
CA VAL A 181 11.64 -17.47 -0.67
C VAL A 181 12.78 -18.43 -1.04
N TYR A 182 12.51 -19.75 -1.01
CA TYR A 182 13.36 -20.85 -1.45
C TYR A 182 12.53 -21.86 -2.27
N PRO A 183 12.11 -21.49 -3.51
CA PRO A 183 11.16 -22.30 -4.28
C PRO A 183 11.72 -23.67 -4.70
N ASN A 184 13.04 -23.85 -4.76
CA ASN A 184 13.69 -25.08 -5.19
C ASN A 184 14.16 -25.98 -4.04
N GLU A 185 14.01 -25.57 -2.77
CA GLU A 185 14.54 -26.29 -1.61
C GLU A 185 13.51 -27.24 -0.96
N ASN A 186 12.62 -27.83 -1.76
CA ASN A 186 11.69 -28.89 -1.32
C ASN A 186 11.81 -30.13 -2.18
#